data_AF-A0A380EHL1-F1
#
_entry.id   AF-A0A380EHL1-F1
#
_cell.length_a   1.000
_cell.length_b   1.000
_cell.length_c   1.000
_cell.angle_alpha   90.00
_cell.angle_beta   90.00
_cell.angle_gamma   90.00
#
_symmetry.space_group_name_H-M   'P 1'
#
loop_
_entity.id
_entity.type
_entity.pdbx_description
1 polymer ?
#
loop_
_entity_poly.entity_id
_entity_poly.type
_entity_poly.pdbx_seq_one_letter_code
_entity_poly.pdbx_strand_id
1 'polypeptide(L)' 'MTSYEKLAVVGATGLVGTKMLETLNRKNIPFDELVLFSSARSAGQEVEFQGKHIQFRIN' A
#
# COMPACT_ATOMS: atom_id res chain seq x y z
N MET A 1 -10.99 -18.63 -13.26
CA MET A 1 -10.02 -17.54 -13.06
C MET A 1 -10.32 -16.95 -11.70
N THR A 2 -9.39 -17.05 -10.75
CA THR A 2 -9.58 -16.46 -9.41
C THR A 2 -9.19 -15.00 -9.51
N SER A 3 -10.13 -14.09 -9.28
CA SER A 3 -9.89 -12.65 -9.22
C SER A 3 -9.85 -12.23 -7.75
N TYR A 4 -8.92 -11.34 -7.40
CA TYR A 4 -8.84 -10.75 -6.07
C TYR A 4 -9.29 -9.28 -6.12
N GLU A 5 -9.53 -8.69 -4.95
CA GLU A 5 -9.98 -7.30 -4.89
C GLU A 5 -8.81 -6.31 -5.00
N LYS A 6 -9.13 -5.09 -5.42
CA LYS A 6 -8.22 -3.95 -5.30
C LYS A 6 -8.15 -3.53 -3.83
N LEU A 7 -6.94 -3.39 -3.30
CA LEU A 7 -6.70 -3.05 -1.91
C LEU A 7 -6.18 -1.62 -1.80
N ALA A 8 -6.83 -0.80 -0.98
CA ALA A 8 -6.38 0.55 -0.66
C ALA A 8 -5.95 0.65 0.80
N VAL A 9 -4.79 1.27 1.05
CA VAL A 9 -4.32 1.60 2.40
C VAL A 9 -4.28 3.13 2.53
N VAL A 10 -5.15 3.67 3.39
CA VAL A 10 -5.19 5.11 3.69
C VAL A 10 -4.30 5.42 4.88
N GLY A 11 -3.49 6.47 4.76
CA GLY A 11 -2.49 6.80 5.77
C GLY A 11 -1.30 5.84 5.75
N ALA A 12 -0.93 5.35 4.57
CA ALA A 12 0.09 4.32 4.38
C ALA A 12 1.49 4.70 4.90
N THR A 13 1.78 5.99 5.09
CA THR A 13 3.02 6.50 5.69
C THR A 13 2.96 6.68 7.21
N GLY A 14 1.79 6.53 7.83
CA GLY A 14 1.61 6.61 9.28
C GLY A 14 1.91 5.29 9.99
N LEU A 15 2.03 5.34 11.33
CA LEU A 15 2.37 4.17 12.16
C LEU A 15 1.53 2.93 11.85
N VAL A 16 0.21 3.10 11.75
CA VAL A 16 -0.73 2.00 11.46
C VAL A 16 -0.60 1.55 10.00
N GLY A 17 -0.52 2.49 9.05
CA GLY A 17 -0.38 2.19 7.62
C GLY A 17 0.86 1.36 7.32
N THR A 18 2.01 1.74 7.89
CA THR A 18 3.27 0.99 7.75
C THR A 18 3.14 -0.43 8.31
N LYS A 19 2.54 -0.60 9.49
CA LYS A 19 2.30 -1.95 10.06
C LYS A 19 1.30 -2.77 9.25
N MET A 20 0.37 -2.12 8.58
CA MET A 20 -0.53 -2.80 7.67
C MET A 20 0.22 -3.34 6.45
N LEU A 21 1.10 -2.54 5.82
CA LEU A 21 1.96 -3.00 4.72
C LEU A 21 2.84 -4.17 5.13
N GLU A 22 3.53 -4.08 6.27
CA GLU A 22 4.33 -5.20 6.80
C GLU A 22 3.50 -6.47 6.98
N THR A 23 2.25 -6.33 7.45
CA THR A 23 1.35 -7.45 7.68
C THR A 23 0.84 -8.06 6.39
N LEU A 24 0.47 -7.23 5.40
CA LEU A 24 0.08 -7.69 4.06
C LEU A 24 1.21 -8.48 3.41
N ASN A 25 2.44 -7.98 3.49
CA ASN A 25 3.62 -8.65 2.95
C ASN A 25 3.89 -9.98 3.67
N ARG A 26 3.94 -9.97 5.01
CA ARG A 26 4.21 -11.17 5.82
C ARG A 26 3.16 -12.27 5.63
N LYS A 27 1.89 -11.89 5.50
CA LYS A 27 0.78 -12.85 5.32
C LYS A 27 0.57 -13.25 3.86
N ASN A 28 1.32 -12.64 2.92
CA ASN A 28 1.16 -12.82 1.49
C ASN A 28 -0.32 -12.72 1.05
N ILE A 29 -1.01 -11.68 1.56
CA ILE A 29 -2.43 -11.47 1.26
C ILE A 29 -2.57 -11.26 -0.26
N PRO A 30 -3.42 -12.04 -0.95
CA PRO A 30 -3.60 -11.88 -2.37
C PRO A 30 -4.49 -10.67 -2.68
N PHE A 31 -4.07 -9.87 -3.66
CA PHE A 31 -4.78 -8.71 -4.19
C PHE A 31 -4.42 -8.51 -5.66
N ASP A 32 -5.31 -7.89 -6.42
CA ASP A 32 -5.06 -7.60 -7.84
C ASP A 32 -4.27 -6.28 -8.02
N GLU A 33 -4.56 -5.29 -7.18
CA GLU A 33 -3.90 -3.98 -7.18
C GLU A 33 -3.76 -3.45 -5.75
N LEU A 34 -2.64 -2.81 -5.43
CA LEU A 34 -2.41 -2.13 -4.16
C LEU A 34 -2.27 -0.62 -4.40
N VAL A 35 -3.14 0.16 -3.76
CA VAL A 35 -3.16 1.62 -3.84
C VAL A 35 -2.84 2.20 -2.47
N LEU A 36 -1.82 3.06 -2.40
CA LEU A 36 -1.37 3.65 -1.14
C LEU A 36 -1.73 5.12 -1.11
N PHE A 37 -2.48 5.55 -0.10
CA PHE A 37 -2.80 6.96 0.10
C PHE A 37 -2.02 7.54 1.28
N SER A 38 -1.48 8.74 1.10
CA SER A 38 -0.79 9.50 2.13
C SER A 38 -1.36 10.91 2.24
N SER A 39 -1.01 11.61 3.32
CA SER A 39 -1.28 13.04 3.45
C SER A 39 -0.48 13.85 2.43
N ALA A 40 -0.95 15.04 2.04
CA ALA A 40 -0.27 15.92 1.09
C ALA A 40 1.22 16.19 1.41
N ARG A 41 1.58 16.26 2.70
CA ARG A 41 2.98 16.40 3.17
C ARG A 41 3.92 15.24 2.78
N SER A 42 3.35 14.09 2.45
CA SER A 42 4.05 12.84 2.08
C SER A 42 3.74 12.44 0.63
N ALA A 43 3.24 13.38 -0.17
CA ALA A 43 2.95 13.17 -1.57
C ALA A 43 4.23 12.91 -2.38
N GLY A 44 4.16 12.04 -3.38
CA GLY A 44 5.26 11.79 -4.31
C GLY A 44 6.38 10.89 -3.78
N GLN A 45 6.33 10.49 -2.51
CA GLN A 45 7.18 9.42 -2.00
C GLN A 45 6.80 8.08 -2.67
N GLU A 46 7.71 7.12 -2.62
CA GLU A 46 7.46 5.75 -3.07
C GLU A 46 7.93 4.75 -2.03
N VAL A 47 7.39 3.55 -2.10
CA VAL A 47 7.83 2.41 -1.30
C VAL A 47 8.01 1.21 -2.20
N GLU A 48 9.08 0.45 -1.96
CA GLU A 48 9.23 -0.87 -2.55
C GLU A 48 8.36 -1.87 -1.78
N PHE A 49 7.40 -2.48 -2.47
CA PHE A 49 6.50 -3.49 -1.92
C PHE A 49 6.47 -4.70 -2.85
N GLN A 50 6.89 -5.86 -2.36
CA GLN A 50 6.97 -7.10 -3.14
C GLN A 50 7.69 -6.94 -4.50
N GLY A 51 8.83 -6.22 -4.49
CA GLY A 51 9.63 -5.96 -5.69
C GLY A 51 9.03 -4.97 -6.69
N LYS A 52 7.98 -4.23 -6.29
CA LYS A 52 7.37 -3.16 -7.09
C LYS A 52 7.51 -1.82 -6.37
N HIS A 53 7.88 -0.77 -7.09
CA HIS A 53 7.84 0.60 -6.59
C HIS A 53 6.40 1.11 -6.69
N ILE A 54 5.81 1.50 -5.56
CA ILE A 54 4.44 2.02 -5.49
C ILE A 54 4.50 3.45 -4.97
N GLN A 55 4.01 4.40 -5.78
CA GLN A 55 3.92 5.81 -5.41
C GLN A 55 2.70 6.06 -4.51
N PHE A 56 2.87 6.89 -3.48
CA PHE A 56 1.75 7.33 -2.65
C PHE A 56 0.88 8.36 -3.38
N ARG A 57 -0.43 8.11 -3.42
CA ARG A 57 -1.47 9.05 -3.86
C ARG A 57 -1.86 9.97 -2.71
N ILE A 58 -2.24 11.19 -3.02
CA ILE A 58 -2.82 12.10 -2.02
C ILE A 58 -4.28 11.69 -1.79
N ASN A 59 -4.71 11.61 -0.53
CA ASN A 59 -6.12 11.43 -0.14
C ASN A 59 -6.92 12.73 -0.26
#